data_AF-A0A955AH78-F1
#
_entry.id   AF-A0A955AH78-F1
#
_cell.length_a   1.000
_cell.length_b   1.000
_cell.length_c   1.000
_cell.angle_alpha   90.00
_cell.angle_beta   90.00
_cell.angle_gamma   90.00
#
_symmetry.space_group_name_H-M   'P 1'
#
loop_
_entity.id
_entity.type
_entity.pdbx_description
1 polymer ?
#
loop_
_entity_poly.entity_id
_entity_poly.type
_entity_poly.pdbx_seq_one_letter_code
_entity_poly.pdbx_strand_id
1 'polypeptide(L)'
;MAPFNPVHDFGKWPAYGLYFVIGLAFGFILESAGFGNSRKLAAQFYFTELTVLKVMFGAIIVAMVGIFGTSALGWLDYNVIWVNPTYLWPGILGGLIMGVGFILGGFCPGTSLVAMATAKVDGIFFVLGVLFGIFLFGETVDHYAVFFNSSYYGRFTLMDLLGLPAGWIVLGVVVMALGMFWGAEQSERVVGGRDLAREPRWRYGAAMAMVLLASLVMIQGQPTTEDRWNFIAAEKDALLEQRSVQIEPVELISLMHDKTLRLTLLDVRSEADYNQFHLRDAIHVPLSELVEYSKQLQLVAQPAVFVVIGNDEVAATEAWRFLQAETVPNVYLLSGGINGWLDRLADESLGAMKKTTHETDELAYLFPVAFGDRLGPSHPSLAPQTEFEPKVKLQRKKGPTGGGCG
;
A
#
# COMPACT_ATOMS: atom_id res chain seq x y z
N MET A 1 0.20 -10.49 -11.89
CA MET A 1 1.27 -9.48 -11.83
C MET A 1 2.00 -9.63 -10.50
N ALA A 2 3.29 -9.33 -10.45
CA ALA A 2 4.02 -9.29 -9.19
C ALA A 2 3.42 -8.20 -8.28
N PRO A 3 3.52 -8.32 -6.94
CA PRO A 3 4.45 -9.19 -6.21
C PRO A 3 4.05 -10.67 -6.21
N PHE A 4 5.03 -11.54 -6.50
CA PHE A 4 4.89 -12.99 -6.30
C PHE A 4 4.73 -13.29 -4.82
N ASN A 5 4.00 -14.33 -4.47
CA ASN A 5 3.92 -14.82 -3.11
C ASN A 5 4.65 -16.15 -3.03
N PRO A 6 5.97 -16.16 -2.72
CA PRO A 6 6.77 -17.37 -2.82
C PRO A 6 6.25 -18.49 -1.92
N VAL A 7 5.59 -18.14 -0.82
CA VAL A 7 5.01 -19.10 0.14
C VAL A 7 3.78 -19.79 -0.44
N HIS A 8 2.95 -19.06 -1.20
CA HIS A 8 1.78 -19.62 -1.86
C HIS A 8 2.17 -20.40 -3.14
N ASP A 9 3.12 -19.84 -3.90
CA ASP A 9 3.45 -20.33 -5.25
C ASP A 9 4.44 -21.50 -5.23
N PHE A 10 5.42 -21.48 -4.30
CA PHE A 10 6.48 -22.50 -4.20
C PHE A 10 6.45 -23.29 -2.88
N GLY A 11 5.55 -22.94 -1.95
CA GLY A 11 5.45 -23.55 -0.63
C GLY A 11 6.43 -22.94 0.40
N LYS A 12 6.21 -23.27 1.68
CA LYS A 12 6.93 -22.65 2.82
C LYS A 12 8.44 -22.86 2.77
N TRP A 13 8.89 -24.08 2.49
CA TRP A 13 10.31 -24.44 2.56
C TRP A 13 11.16 -23.75 1.47
N PRO A 14 10.77 -23.78 0.18
CA PRO A 14 11.48 -23.03 -0.86
C PRO A 14 11.45 -21.51 -0.62
N ALA A 15 10.34 -20.96 -0.14
CA ALA A 15 10.22 -19.55 0.19
C ALA A 15 11.22 -19.13 1.28
N TYR A 16 11.34 -19.90 2.36
CA TYR A 16 12.30 -19.62 3.42
C TYR A 16 13.75 -19.80 2.96
N GLY A 17 14.03 -20.79 2.10
CA GLY A 17 15.33 -20.93 1.45
C GLY A 17 15.70 -19.69 0.63
N LEU A 18 14.77 -19.17 -0.16
CA LEU A 18 14.95 -17.94 -0.92
C LEU A 18 15.23 -16.73 -0.01
N TYR A 19 14.45 -16.53 1.05
CA TYR A 19 14.66 -15.44 2.00
C TYR A 19 16.03 -15.54 2.70
N PHE A 20 16.45 -16.75 3.05
CA PHE A 20 17.77 -16.99 3.64
C PHE A 20 18.90 -16.62 2.69
N VAL A 21 18.82 -17.02 1.41
CA VAL A 21 19.82 -16.68 0.38
C VAL A 21 19.87 -15.18 0.14
N ILE A 22 18.72 -14.50 0.07
CA ILE A 22 18.67 -13.04 -0.07
C ILE A 22 19.31 -12.36 1.15
N GLY A 23 19.02 -12.81 2.37
CA GLY A 23 19.62 -12.29 3.59
C GLY A 23 21.14 -12.47 3.64
N LEU A 24 21.64 -13.65 3.24
CA LEU A 24 23.08 -13.90 3.13
C LEU A 24 23.75 -13.01 2.08
N ALA A 25 23.14 -12.88 0.90
CA ALA A 25 23.65 -12.02 -0.16
C ALA A 25 23.68 -10.54 0.28
N PHE A 26 22.63 -10.08 0.95
CA PHE A 26 22.56 -8.73 1.52
C PHE A 26 23.65 -8.49 2.56
N GLY A 27 23.84 -9.40 3.52
CA GLY A 27 24.90 -9.31 4.53
C GLY A 27 26.30 -9.32 3.91
N PHE A 28 26.53 -10.18 2.91
CA PHE A 28 27.79 -10.24 2.18
C PHE A 28 28.11 -8.94 1.43
N ILE A 29 27.11 -8.32 0.80
CA ILE A 29 27.26 -7.02 0.12
C ILE A 29 27.58 -5.91 1.13
N LEU A 30 26.91 -5.88 2.29
CA LEU A 30 27.19 -4.87 3.32
C LEU A 30 28.60 -5.01 3.91
N GLU A 31 29.06 -6.24 4.16
CA GLU A 31 30.41 -6.46 4.69
C GLU A 31 31.49 -6.15 3.63
N SER A 32 31.27 -6.55 2.38
CA SER A 32 32.20 -6.23 1.29
C SER A 32 32.28 -4.74 0.98
N ALA A 33 31.20 -3.97 1.21
CA ALA A 33 31.22 -2.51 1.17
C ALA A 33 32.00 -1.89 2.36
N GLY A 34 32.33 -2.68 3.38
CA GLY A 34 33.07 -2.25 4.57
C GLY A 34 32.21 -1.60 5.64
N PHE A 35 30.88 -1.79 5.60
CA PHE A 35 29.97 -1.21 6.58
C PHE A 35 29.99 -1.89 7.94
N GLY A 36 30.68 -3.02 8.10
CA GLY A 36 30.98 -3.56 9.42
C GLY A 36 32.00 -2.74 10.21
N ASN A 37 32.63 -1.70 9.63
CA ASN A 37 33.68 -0.91 10.29
C ASN A 37 33.17 0.47 10.74
N SER A 38 33.11 0.69 12.06
CA SER A 38 32.68 1.95 12.68
C SER A 38 33.52 3.16 12.26
N ARG A 39 34.81 2.97 11.93
CA ARG A 39 35.67 4.08 11.46
C ARG A 39 35.23 4.62 10.11
N LYS A 40 34.78 3.74 9.20
CA LYS A 40 34.25 4.17 7.89
C LYS A 40 32.93 4.92 8.04
N LEU A 41 32.08 4.45 8.95
CA LEU A 41 30.81 5.11 9.26
C LEU A 41 31.03 6.48 9.91
N ALA A 42 32.00 6.59 10.82
CA ALA A 42 32.36 7.86 11.45
C ALA A 42 33.00 8.84 10.46
N ALA A 43 33.81 8.35 9.51
CA ALA A 43 34.47 9.17 8.48
C ALA A 43 33.49 9.97 7.60
N GLN A 44 32.24 9.50 7.47
CA GLN A 44 31.15 10.22 6.82
C GLN A 44 30.91 11.60 7.45
N PHE A 45 30.96 11.71 8.79
CA PHE A 45 30.75 12.98 9.51
C PHE A 45 31.93 13.94 9.41
N TYR A 46 33.13 13.41 9.12
CA TYR A 46 34.33 14.20 8.89
C TYR A 46 34.51 14.60 7.42
N PHE A 47 33.58 14.22 6.54
CA PHE A 47 33.65 14.45 5.09
C PHE A 47 34.91 13.89 4.41
N THR A 48 35.60 12.95 5.06
CA THR A 48 36.81 12.32 4.52
C THR A 48 36.50 11.10 3.66
N GLU A 49 35.48 10.33 4.03
CA GLU A 49 35.00 9.15 3.28
C GLU A 49 33.47 9.14 3.26
N LEU A 50 32.87 9.40 2.09
CA LEU A 50 31.43 9.50 1.88
C LEU A 50 30.83 8.25 1.23
N THR A 51 31.47 7.10 1.46
CA THR A 51 31.04 5.79 0.92
C THR A 51 29.60 5.46 1.33
N VAL A 52 29.20 5.77 2.56
CA VAL A 52 27.84 5.48 3.08
C VAL A 52 26.79 6.21 2.25
N LEU A 53 26.96 7.52 2.04
CA LEU A 53 26.04 8.32 1.21
C LEU A 53 25.95 7.77 -0.21
N LYS A 54 27.10 7.46 -0.83
CA LYS A 54 27.14 6.96 -2.21
C LYS A 54 26.39 5.63 -2.38
N VAL A 55 26.62 4.67 -1.49
CA VAL A 55 25.98 3.35 -1.58
C VAL A 55 24.49 3.41 -1.23
N MET A 56 24.09 4.18 -0.20
CA MET A 56 22.68 4.28 0.19
C MET A 56 21.83 4.97 -0.88
N PHE A 57 22.26 6.14 -1.38
CA PHE A 57 21.56 6.79 -2.49
C PHE A 57 21.63 5.97 -3.77
N GLY A 58 22.74 5.24 -4.01
CA GLY A 58 22.88 4.31 -5.13
C GLY A 58 21.84 3.19 -5.08
N ALA A 59 21.68 2.55 -3.92
CA ALA A 59 20.66 1.53 -3.70
C ALA A 59 19.24 2.10 -3.88
N ILE A 60 18.97 3.30 -3.36
CA ILE A 60 17.68 3.98 -3.51
C ILE A 60 17.35 4.23 -4.98
N ILE A 61 18.25 4.81 -5.77
CA ILE A 61 17.96 5.10 -7.18
C ILE A 61 17.82 3.83 -8.02
N VAL A 62 18.61 2.79 -7.75
CA VAL A 62 18.53 1.50 -8.45
C VAL A 62 17.19 0.82 -8.12
N ALA A 63 16.81 0.78 -6.84
CA ALA A 63 15.54 0.22 -6.42
C ALA A 63 14.36 1.01 -6.99
N MET A 64 14.40 2.34 -6.94
CA MET A 64 13.34 3.19 -7.45
C MET A 64 13.15 3.04 -8.96
N VAL A 65 14.22 3.14 -9.76
CA VAL A 65 14.16 2.94 -11.21
C VAL A 65 13.74 1.50 -11.55
N GLY A 66 14.20 0.51 -10.78
CA GLY A 66 13.78 -0.89 -10.94
C GLY A 66 12.30 -1.11 -10.67
N ILE A 67 11.76 -0.58 -9.55
CA ILE A 67 10.35 -0.72 -9.17
C ILE A 67 9.46 0.00 -10.20
N PHE A 68 9.73 1.27 -10.49
CA PHE A 68 8.91 2.03 -11.44
C PHE A 68 9.08 1.56 -12.88
N GLY A 69 10.26 1.07 -13.26
CA GLY A 69 10.48 0.46 -14.57
C GLY A 69 9.80 -0.89 -14.75
N THR A 70 9.84 -1.76 -13.75
CA THR A 70 9.08 -3.03 -13.79
C THR A 70 7.58 -2.79 -13.70
N SER A 71 7.14 -1.74 -13.01
CA SER A 71 5.73 -1.34 -12.99
C SER A 71 5.27 -0.76 -14.33
N ALA A 72 6.10 0.05 -15.00
CA ALA A 72 5.81 0.55 -16.35
C ALA A 72 5.69 -0.58 -17.39
N LEU A 73 6.46 -1.67 -17.22
CA LEU A 73 6.36 -2.88 -18.04
C LEU A 73 5.16 -3.79 -17.67
N GLY A 74 4.36 -3.42 -16.66
CA GLY A 74 3.25 -4.23 -16.15
C GLY A 74 3.70 -5.47 -15.37
N TRP A 75 4.99 -5.65 -15.08
CA TRP A 75 5.43 -6.82 -14.33
C TRP A 75 5.07 -6.72 -12.85
N LEU A 76 5.01 -5.51 -12.31
CA LEU A 76 4.78 -5.24 -10.91
C LEU A 76 3.63 -4.24 -10.72
N ASP A 77 2.71 -4.58 -9.82
CA ASP A 77 1.67 -3.67 -9.36
C ASP A 77 2.16 -2.85 -8.16
N TYR A 78 2.32 -1.54 -8.39
CA TYR A 78 2.75 -0.59 -7.37
C TYR A 78 1.72 -0.39 -6.24
N ASN A 79 0.43 -0.65 -6.47
CA ASN A 79 -0.61 -0.49 -5.44
C ASN A 79 -0.52 -1.57 -4.35
N VAL A 80 0.01 -2.74 -4.69
CA VAL A 80 0.22 -3.83 -3.73
C VAL A 80 1.44 -3.57 -2.85
N ILE A 81 2.41 -2.78 -3.33
CA ILE A 81 3.60 -2.43 -2.55
C ILE A 81 3.17 -1.61 -1.33
N TRP A 82 3.51 -2.14 -0.15
CA TRP A 82 3.26 -1.44 1.09
C TRP A 82 4.19 -0.24 1.22
N VAL A 83 3.59 0.94 1.33
CA VAL A 83 4.27 2.19 1.69
C VAL A 83 3.86 2.53 3.11
N ASN A 84 4.84 2.71 4.00
CA ASN A 84 4.56 3.03 5.40
C ASN A 84 3.79 4.36 5.51
N PRO A 85 2.78 4.43 6.39
CA PRO A 85 2.08 5.67 6.65
C PRO A 85 3.01 6.72 7.26
N THR A 86 2.76 7.99 6.93
CA THR A 86 3.60 9.11 7.35
C THR A 86 3.04 9.74 8.61
N TYR A 87 3.82 9.66 9.71
CA TYR A 87 3.60 10.40 10.95
C TYR A 87 4.69 11.48 11.06
N LEU A 88 4.33 12.73 10.77
CA LEU A 88 5.35 13.76 10.55
C LEU A 88 6.15 14.11 11.83
N TRP A 89 5.47 14.49 12.91
CA TRP A 89 6.15 14.88 14.15
C TRP A 89 6.83 13.72 14.87
N PRO A 90 6.18 12.55 15.06
CA PRO A 90 6.84 11.39 15.63
C PRO A 90 8.03 10.93 14.78
N GLY A 91 7.91 11.00 13.45
CA GLY A 91 9.00 10.67 12.53
C GLY A 91 10.20 11.60 12.65
N ILE A 92 9.99 12.91 12.78
CA ILE A 92 11.08 13.88 13.00
C ILE A 92 11.79 13.60 14.34
N LEU A 93 11.02 13.43 15.43
CA LEU A 93 11.59 13.17 16.75
C LEU A 93 12.33 11.83 16.80
N GLY A 94 11.71 10.76 16.27
CA GLY A 94 12.31 9.44 16.16
C GLY A 94 13.59 9.44 15.32
N GLY A 95 13.56 10.13 14.17
CA GLY A 95 14.73 10.29 13.31
C GLY A 95 15.89 11.02 13.99
N LEU A 96 15.60 12.04 14.81
CA LEU A 96 16.60 12.76 15.60
C LEU A 96 17.22 11.86 16.68
N ILE A 97 16.40 11.13 17.44
CA ILE A 97 16.86 10.20 18.47
C ILE A 97 17.73 9.09 17.84
N MET A 98 17.27 8.52 16.73
CA MET A 98 18.02 7.53 15.96
C MET A 98 19.35 8.12 15.47
N GLY A 99 19.37 9.37 15.00
CA GLY A 99 20.58 10.07 14.58
C GLY A 99 21.61 10.23 15.71
N VAL A 100 21.16 10.59 16.91
CA VAL A 100 22.03 10.63 18.11
C VAL A 100 22.58 9.24 18.42
N GLY A 101 21.75 8.20 18.38
CA GLY A 101 22.18 6.81 18.56
C GLY A 101 23.23 6.37 17.54
N PHE A 102 23.07 6.77 16.27
CA PHE A 102 24.02 6.48 15.21
C PHE A 102 25.39 7.15 15.46
N ILE A 103 25.41 8.40 15.92
CA ILE A 103 26.65 9.12 16.24
C ILE A 103 27.36 8.46 17.44
N LEU A 104 26.62 8.09 18.48
CA LEU A 104 27.18 7.48 19.69
C LEU A 104 27.70 6.06 19.44
N GLY A 105 26.94 5.26 18.69
CA GLY A 105 27.26 3.85 18.46
C GLY A 105 28.13 3.59 17.24
N GLY A 106 28.21 4.53 16.30
CA GLY A 106 28.98 4.37 15.06
C GLY A 106 28.44 3.28 14.13
N PHE A 107 27.21 2.79 14.34
CA PHE A 107 26.53 1.78 13.53
C PHE A 107 25.07 2.16 13.28
N CYS A 108 24.59 1.92 12.07
CA CYS A 108 23.15 1.91 11.79
C CYS A 108 22.57 0.51 12.06
N PRO A 109 21.24 0.37 12.27
CA PRO A 109 20.62 -0.89 12.71
C PRO A 109 20.96 -2.12 11.85
N GLY A 110 21.04 -1.94 10.53
CA GLY A 110 21.42 -3.04 9.62
C GLY A 110 22.91 -3.40 9.73
N THR A 111 23.77 -2.39 9.80
CA THR A 111 25.23 -2.59 9.86
C THR A 111 25.70 -3.15 11.20
N SER A 112 24.98 -2.88 12.30
CA SER A 112 25.28 -3.47 13.60
C SER A 112 25.04 -4.98 13.62
N LEU A 113 24.04 -5.49 12.88
CA LEU A 113 23.83 -6.93 12.73
C LEU A 113 24.97 -7.59 11.94
N VAL A 114 25.47 -6.93 10.90
CA VAL A 114 26.65 -7.39 10.16
C VAL A 114 27.90 -7.38 11.05
N ALA A 115 28.11 -6.29 11.80
CA ALA A 115 29.22 -6.18 12.74
C ALA A 115 29.16 -7.26 13.83
N MET A 116 27.96 -7.53 14.39
CA MET A 116 27.72 -8.62 15.33
C MET A 116 28.02 -9.99 14.71
N ALA A 117 27.59 -10.24 13.46
CA ALA A 117 27.89 -11.48 12.74
C ALA A 117 29.40 -11.68 12.50
N THR A 118 30.16 -10.59 12.36
CA THR A 118 31.64 -10.62 12.31
C THR A 118 32.32 -10.66 13.69
N ALA A 119 31.55 -10.89 14.76
CA ALA A 119 32.00 -10.96 16.15
C ALA A 119 32.70 -9.69 16.68
N LYS A 120 32.34 -8.51 16.15
CA LYS A 120 32.84 -7.23 16.68
C LYS A 120 32.11 -6.88 17.96
N VAL A 121 32.90 -6.63 19.01
CA VAL A 121 32.40 -6.29 20.36
C VAL A 121 31.49 -5.06 20.33
N ASP A 122 31.91 -4.01 19.63
CA ASP A 122 31.15 -2.76 19.49
C ASP A 122 29.76 -3.01 18.86
N GLY A 123 29.70 -3.89 17.86
CA GLY A 123 28.45 -4.27 17.18
C GLY A 123 27.51 -5.06 18.09
N ILE A 124 28.04 -5.96 18.92
CA ILE A 124 27.24 -6.75 19.89
C ILE A 124 26.57 -5.82 20.90
N PHE A 125 27.32 -4.89 21.51
CA PHE A 125 26.75 -3.94 22.47
C PHE A 125 25.71 -3.03 21.83
N PHE A 126 25.94 -2.60 20.58
CA PHE A 126 24.95 -1.79 19.86
C PHE A 126 23.65 -2.57 19.60
N VAL A 127 23.74 -3.82 19.14
CA VAL A 127 22.54 -4.66 18.92
C VAL A 127 21.77 -4.88 20.21
N LEU A 128 22.46 -5.16 21.33
CA LEU A 128 21.80 -5.28 22.63
C LEU A 128 21.11 -3.97 23.06
N GLY A 129 21.76 -2.82 22.81
CA GLY A 129 21.17 -1.51 23.06
C GLY A 129 19.92 -1.25 22.20
N VAL A 130 19.95 -1.64 20.92
CA VAL A 130 18.79 -1.55 20.01
C VAL A 130 17.65 -2.44 20.49
N LEU A 131 17.93 -3.70 20.83
CA LEU A 131 16.91 -4.64 21.35
C LEU A 131 16.29 -4.13 22.65
N PHE A 132 17.11 -3.61 23.57
CA PHE A 132 16.63 -3.00 24.80
C PHE A 132 15.80 -1.75 24.54
N GLY A 133 16.23 -0.89 23.61
CA GLY A 133 15.49 0.30 23.20
C GLY A 133 14.13 -0.02 22.59
N ILE A 134 14.05 -1.04 21.72
CA ILE A 134 12.79 -1.52 21.13
C ILE A 134 11.85 -2.05 22.22
N PHE A 135 12.39 -2.83 23.16
CA PHE A 135 11.60 -3.35 24.28
C PHE A 135 11.03 -2.21 25.15
N LEU A 136 11.87 -1.25 25.53
CA LEU A 136 11.45 -0.10 26.34
C LEU A 136 10.45 0.79 25.58
N PHE A 137 10.67 0.99 24.29
CA PHE A 137 9.73 1.74 23.45
C PHE A 137 8.37 1.04 23.38
N GLY A 138 8.36 -0.28 23.15
CA GLY A 138 7.13 -1.07 23.10
C GLY A 138 6.30 -1.00 24.38
N GLU A 139 6.94 -0.96 25.55
CA GLU A 139 6.23 -0.81 26.84
C GLU A 139 5.76 0.63 27.10
N THR A 140 6.49 1.62 26.60
CA THR A 140 6.21 3.03 26.91
C THR A 140 5.28 3.70 25.91
N VAL A 141 5.12 3.17 24.69
CA VAL A 141 4.37 3.82 23.60
C VAL A 141 2.93 4.17 23.97
N ASP A 142 2.27 3.33 24.76
CA ASP A 142 0.89 3.55 25.20
C ASP A 142 0.75 4.81 26.09
N HIS A 143 1.82 5.21 26.78
CA HIS A 143 1.83 6.40 27.64
C HIS A 143 1.81 7.71 26.84
N TYR A 144 2.25 7.70 25.57
CA TYR A 144 2.28 8.87 24.70
C TYR A 144 1.58 8.62 23.35
N ALA A 145 0.58 7.74 23.34
CA ALA A 145 -0.19 7.39 22.15
C ALA A 145 -0.82 8.61 21.44
N VAL A 146 -1.19 9.66 22.19
CA VAL A 146 -1.72 10.91 21.62
C VAL A 146 -0.66 11.62 20.77
N PHE A 147 0.58 11.68 21.23
CA PHE A 147 1.68 12.26 20.46
C PHE A 147 2.08 11.33 19.31
N PHE A 148 2.15 10.02 19.55
CA PHE A 148 2.53 9.03 18.54
C PHE A 148 1.58 9.00 17.34
N ASN A 149 0.28 9.18 17.56
CA ASN A 149 -0.72 9.25 16.48
C ASN A 149 -0.94 10.68 15.97
N SER A 150 -0.13 11.65 16.40
CA SER A 150 -0.25 13.03 15.93
C SER A 150 0.25 13.18 14.48
N SER A 151 -0.43 14.02 13.70
CA SER A 151 -0.06 14.32 12.29
C SER A 151 0.05 13.10 11.39
N TYR A 152 -1.00 12.27 11.41
CA TYR A 152 -1.19 11.16 10.47
C TYR A 152 -1.58 11.68 9.08
N TYR A 153 -0.69 11.49 8.10
CA TYR A 153 -0.94 11.82 6.69
C TYR A 153 -1.18 10.58 5.82
N GLY A 154 -1.28 9.39 6.42
CA GLY A 154 -1.46 8.14 5.68
C GLY A 154 -0.34 7.88 4.67
N ARG A 155 -0.68 7.29 3.53
CA ARG A 155 0.25 7.09 2.42
C ARG A 155 0.47 8.43 1.72
N PHE A 156 1.54 9.13 2.09
CA PHE A 156 1.94 10.39 1.48
C PHE A 156 3.26 10.23 0.74
N THR A 157 3.24 10.43 -0.58
CA THR A 157 4.44 10.25 -1.42
C THR A 157 4.88 11.58 -2.05
N LEU A 158 6.12 11.61 -2.57
CA LEU A 158 6.63 12.76 -3.34
C LEU A 158 5.75 13.10 -4.56
N MET A 159 5.03 12.11 -5.10
CA MET A 159 4.08 12.28 -6.20
C MET A 159 2.88 13.12 -5.78
N ASP A 160 2.36 12.84 -4.58
CA ASP A 160 1.23 13.57 -4.01
C ASP A 160 1.63 14.99 -3.59
N LEU A 161 2.85 15.17 -3.06
CA LEU A 161 3.35 16.49 -2.64
C LEU A 161 3.58 17.46 -3.81
N LEU A 162 4.19 16.97 -4.90
CA LEU A 162 4.56 17.80 -6.04
C LEU A 162 3.47 17.86 -7.12
N GLY A 163 2.46 16.98 -7.04
CA GLY A 163 1.43 16.84 -8.08
C GLY A 163 2.01 16.44 -9.44
N LEU A 164 3.20 15.84 -9.47
CA LEU A 164 3.90 15.47 -10.69
C LEU A 164 3.75 13.96 -10.97
N PRO A 165 3.66 13.56 -12.25
CA PRO A 165 3.69 12.15 -12.62
C PRO A 165 4.96 11.44 -12.10
N ALA A 166 4.83 10.17 -11.74
CA ALA A 166 5.91 9.36 -11.17
C ALA A 166 7.21 9.43 -11.98
N GLY A 167 7.11 9.44 -13.31
CA GLY A 167 8.25 9.53 -14.23
C GLY A 167 9.15 10.74 -13.99
N TRP A 168 8.56 11.92 -13.77
CA TRP A 168 9.30 13.16 -13.50
C TRP A 168 10.00 13.11 -12.15
N ILE A 169 9.39 12.48 -11.15
CA ILE A 169 9.96 12.33 -9.82
C ILE A 169 11.13 11.35 -9.82
N VAL A 170 10.98 10.22 -10.51
CA VAL A 170 12.07 9.25 -10.69
C VAL A 170 13.27 9.92 -11.34
N LEU A 171 13.06 10.66 -12.43
CA LEU A 171 14.13 11.40 -13.10
C LEU A 171 14.74 12.48 -12.18
N GLY A 172 13.91 13.27 -11.51
CA GLY A 172 14.35 14.33 -10.60
C GLY A 172 15.21 13.80 -9.44
N VAL A 173 14.79 12.69 -8.81
CA VAL A 173 15.56 12.04 -7.74
C VAL A 173 16.86 11.44 -8.26
N VAL A 174 16.88 10.87 -9.46
CA VAL A 174 18.13 10.39 -10.10
C VAL A 174 19.11 11.54 -10.34
N VAL A 175 18.64 12.66 -10.90
CA VAL A 175 19.47 13.85 -11.14
C VAL A 175 19.99 14.43 -9.81
N MET A 176 19.14 14.50 -8.79
CA MET A 176 19.52 14.92 -7.44
C MET A 176 20.61 14.01 -6.86
N ALA A 177 20.45 12.68 -6.94
CA ALA A 177 21.43 11.73 -6.45
C ALA A 177 22.79 11.84 -7.18
N LEU A 178 22.78 12.05 -8.50
CA LEU A 178 24.00 12.30 -9.27
C LEU A 178 24.69 13.60 -8.83
N GLY A 179 23.92 14.66 -8.55
CA GLY A 179 24.43 15.89 -7.95
C GLY A 179 25.06 15.65 -6.57
N MET A 180 24.44 14.82 -5.74
CA MET A 180 24.98 14.43 -4.43
C MET A 180 26.26 13.60 -4.56
N PHE A 181 26.35 12.68 -5.52
CA PHE A 181 27.57 11.91 -5.78
C PHE A 181 28.72 12.81 -6.23
N TRP A 182 28.43 13.75 -7.13
CA TRP A 182 29.40 14.76 -7.55
C TRP A 182 29.86 15.63 -6.38
N GLY A 183 28.93 16.12 -5.56
CA GLY A 183 29.24 16.89 -4.35
C GLY A 183 30.08 16.10 -3.35
N ALA A 184 29.76 14.81 -3.15
CA ALA A 184 30.51 13.92 -2.27
C ALA A 184 31.94 13.67 -2.77
N GLU A 185 32.14 13.49 -4.08
CA GLU A 185 33.49 13.37 -4.66
C GLU A 185 34.29 14.66 -4.50
N GLN A 186 33.65 15.82 -4.67
CA GLN A 186 34.32 17.10 -4.51
C GLN A 186 34.73 17.35 -3.05
N SER A 187 33.89 17.01 -2.07
CA SER A 187 34.25 17.12 -0.66
C SER A 187 35.37 16.15 -0.26
N GLU A 188 35.35 14.90 -0.75
CA GLU A 188 36.43 13.94 -0.51
C GLU A 188 37.77 14.41 -1.12
N ARG A 189 37.71 15.11 -2.25
CA ARG A 189 38.91 15.70 -2.87
C ARG A 189 39.48 16.86 -2.04
N VAL A 190 38.62 17.75 -1.55
CA VAL A 190 39.03 18.98 -0.83
C VAL A 190 39.42 18.68 0.62
N VAL A 191 38.64 17.86 1.32
CA VAL A 191 38.79 17.58 2.76
C VAL A 191 39.59 16.30 2.99
N GLY A 192 39.29 15.24 2.24
CA GLY A 192 39.91 13.92 2.39
C GLY A 192 41.22 13.74 1.60
N GLY A 193 41.58 14.68 0.72
CA GLY A 193 42.77 14.58 -0.13
C GLY A 193 42.73 13.40 -1.13
N ARG A 194 41.53 12.89 -1.45
CA ARG A 194 41.35 11.70 -2.29
C ARG A 194 41.62 12.03 -3.77
N ASP A 195 42.43 11.22 -4.43
CA ASP A 195 42.74 11.37 -5.85
C ASP A 195 41.67 10.71 -6.73
N LEU A 196 40.80 11.54 -7.32
CA LEU A 196 39.71 11.10 -8.21
C LEU A 196 40.22 10.48 -9.52
N ALA A 197 41.49 10.64 -9.89
CA ALA A 197 42.04 10.05 -11.12
C ALA A 197 42.19 8.52 -11.04
N ARG A 198 42.22 7.96 -9.82
CA ARG A 198 42.30 6.51 -9.57
C ARG A 198 40.95 5.81 -9.59
N GLU A 199 39.86 6.56 -9.60
CA GLU A 199 38.51 6.00 -9.59
C GLU A 199 38.14 5.45 -10.98
N PRO A 200 37.34 4.37 -11.04
CA PRO A 200 37.10 3.67 -12.27
C PRO A 200 36.22 4.49 -13.23
N ARG A 201 36.65 4.59 -14.49
CA ARG A 201 35.97 5.42 -15.52
C ARG A 201 34.57 4.93 -15.90
N TRP A 202 34.23 3.67 -15.64
CA TRP A 202 32.89 3.12 -15.94
C TRP A 202 31.77 3.79 -15.12
N ARG A 203 32.10 4.49 -14.02
CA ARG A 203 31.13 5.24 -13.21
C ARG A 203 30.30 6.24 -14.01
N TYR A 204 30.90 6.91 -15.00
CA TYR A 204 30.19 7.83 -15.89
C TYR A 204 29.23 7.09 -16.83
N GLY A 205 29.63 5.91 -17.29
CA GLY A 205 28.75 5.02 -18.06
C GLY A 205 27.56 4.54 -17.23
N ALA A 206 27.77 4.17 -15.97
CA ALA A 206 26.69 3.79 -15.06
C ALA A 206 25.75 4.96 -14.75
N ALA A 207 26.29 6.16 -14.50
CA ALA A 207 25.48 7.37 -14.32
C ALA A 207 24.62 7.67 -15.55
N MET A 208 25.21 7.61 -16.75
CA MET A 208 24.48 7.79 -18.00
C MET A 208 23.40 6.72 -18.21
N ALA A 209 23.72 5.45 -17.93
CA ALA A 209 22.74 4.37 -18.01
C ALA A 209 21.55 4.60 -17.06
N MET A 210 21.80 5.04 -15.83
CA MET A 210 20.73 5.36 -14.88
C MET A 210 19.84 6.52 -15.34
N VAL A 211 20.42 7.56 -15.93
CA VAL A 211 19.64 8.67 -16.50
C VAL A 211 18.82 8.21 -17.69
N LEU A 212 19.38 7.37 -18.57
CA LEU A 212 18.66 6.81 -19.72
C LEU A 212 17.49 5.92 -19.26
N LEU A 213 17.71 5.05 -18.27
CA LEU A 213 16.65 4.22 -17.70
C LEU A 213 15.57 5.06 -17.03
N ALA A 214 15.93 6.08 -16.25
CA ALA A 214 14.96 6.98 -15.63
C ALA A 214 14.18 7.79 -16.68
N SER A 215 14.83 8.21 -17.76
CA SER A 215 14.19 8.89 -18.89
C SER A 215 13.24 7.95 -19.63
N LEU A 216 13.59 6.67 -19.77
CA LEU A 216 12.70 5.65 -20.35
C LEU A 216 11.45 5.45 -19.49
N VAL A 217 11.61 5.36 -18.16
CA VAL A 217 10.49 5.31 -17.21
C VAL A 217 9.61 6.56 -17.31
N MET A 218 10.22 7.74 -17.49
CA MET A 218 9.49 8.98 -17.71
C MET A 218 8.68 8.97 -19.02
N ILE A 219 9.25 8.45 -20.11
CA ILE A 219 8.60 8.39 -21.42
C ILE A 219 7.47 7.35 -21.45
N GLN A 220 7.68 6.17 -20.85
CA GLN A 220 6.62 5.15 -20.76
C GLN A 220 5.48 5.58 -19.83
N GLY A 221 5.79 6.34 -18.77
CA GLY A 221 4.81 6.68 -17.76
C GLY A 221 4.47 5.50 -16.86
N GLN A 222 3.45 5.67 -16.03
CA GLN A 222 2.89 4.59 -15.21
C GLN A 222 1.58 4.11 -15.83
N PRO A 223 1.26 2.82 -15.72
CA PRO A 223 0.02 2.27 -16.27
C PRO A 223 -1.19 2.94 -15.61
N THR A 224 -2.12 3.39 -16.46
CA THR A 224 -3.40 3.98 -16.03
C THR A 224 -4.30 2.90 -15.41
N THR A 225 -5.38 3.30 -14.74
CA THR A 225 -6.35 2.34 -14.19
C THR A 225 -6.97 1.46 -15.29
N GLU A 226 -7.14 1.99 -16.50
CA GLU A 226 -7.61 1.23 -17.66
C GLU A 226 -6.59 0.18 -18.13
N ASP A 227 -5.31 0.55 -18.21
CA ASP A 227 -4.24 -0.41 -18.53
C ASP A 227 -4.17 -1.54 -17.50
N ARG A 228 -4.31 -1.18 -16.21
CA ARG A 228 -4.35 -2.15 -15.11
C ARG A 228 -5.54 -3.09 -15.21
N TRP A 229 -6.71 -2.57 -15.61
CA TRP A 229 -7.87 -3.41 -15.85
C TRP A 229 -7.60 -4.40 -16.99
N ASN A 230 -7.06 -3.95 -18.12
CA ASN A 230 -6.74 -4.81 -19.27
C ASN A 230 -5.81 -5.97 -18.92
N PHE A 231 -4.92 -5.76 -17.96
CA PHE A 231 -4.02 -6.79 -17.43
C PHE A 231 -4.71 -7.89 -16.61
N ILE A 232 -5.81 -7.58 -15.92
CA ILE A 232 -6.52 -8.51 -15.04
C ILE A 232 -7.89 -8.93 -15.59
N ALA A 233 -8.37 -8.29 -16.64
CA ALA A 233 -9.71 -8.43 -17.21
C ALA A 233 -10.05 -9.91 -17.49
N ALA A 234 -9.15 -10.65 -18.15
CA ALA A 234 -9.39 -12.07 -18.47
C ALA A 234 -9.68 -12.95 -17.24
N GLU A 235 -9.02 -12.69 -16.10
CA GLU A 235 -9.25 -13.43 -14.86
C GLU A 235 -10.52 -12.91 -14.15
N LYS A 236 -10.69 -11.59 -14.08
CA LYS A 236 -11.75 -10.94 -13.30
C LYS A 236 -13.12 -10.99 -14.00
N ASP A 237 -13.17 -10.93 -15.32
CA ASP A 237 -14.40 -11.10 -16.09
C ASP A 237 -14.93 -12.53 -15.94
N ALA A 238 -14.06 -13.54 -15.91
CA ALA A 238 -14.48 -14.92 -15.61
C ALA A 238 -15.15 -15.04 -14.22
N LEU A 239 -14.72 -14.26 -13.23
CA LEU A 239 -15.36 -14.22 -11.91
C LEU A 239 -16.75 -13.58 -11.95
N LEU A 240 -16.94 -12.55 -12.78
CA LEU A 240 -18.24 -11.90 -13.00
C LEU A 240 -19.21 -12.83 -13.74
N GLU A 241 -18.73 -13.52 -14.78
CA GLU A 241 -19.51 -14.51 -15.55
C GLU A 241 -19.97 -15.69 -14.68
N GLN A 242 -19.10 -16.18 -13.80
CA GLN A 242 -19.42 -17.24 -12.83
C GLN A 242 -20.28 -16.75 -11.65
N ARG A 243 -20.65 -15.47 -11.63
CA ARG A 243 -21.35 -14.80 -10.52
C ARG A 243 -20.72 -15.03 -9.14
N SER A 244 -19.39 -15.14 -9.10
CA SER A 244 -18.64 -15.51 -7.90
C SER A 244 -18.39 -14.35 -6.92
N VAL A 245 -18.62 -13.11 -7.37
CA VAL A 245 -18.40 -11.88 -6.59
C VAL A 245 -19.69 -11.17 -6.21
N GLN A 246 -20.82 -11.55 -6.82
CA GLN A 246 -22.16 -11.09 -6.51
C GLN A 246 -22.68 -11.86 -5.29
N ILE A 247 -22.65 -11.22 -4.13
CA ILE A 247 -23.15 -11.77 -2.87
C ILE A 247 -24.66 -11.62 -2.80
N GLU A 248 -25.33 -12.64 -2.29
CA GLU A 248 -26.78 -12.60 -2.13
C GLU A 248 -27.20 -11.66 -0.98
N PRO A 249 -28.40 -11.06 -1.00
CA PRO A 249 -28.89 -10.22 0.09
C PRO A 249 -28.78 -10.89 1.47
N VAL A 250 -29.05 -12.19 1.55
CA VAL A 250 -28.98 -12.98 2.80
C VAL A 250 -27.54 -13.06 3.34
N GLU A 251 -26.55 -13.21 2.45
CA GLU A 251 -25.14 -13.18 2.82
C GLU A 251 -24.75 -11.80 3.36
N LEU A 252 -25.18 -10.73 2.69
CA LEU A 252 -24.91 -9.37 3.17
C LEU A 252 -25.50 -9.12 4.56
N ILE A 253 -26.73 -9.57 4.84
CA ILE A 253 -27.32 -9.45 6.19
C ILE A 253 -26.44 -10.16 7.23
N SER A 254 -25.91 -11.34 6.90
CA SER A 254 -25.02 -12.06 7.81
C SER A 254 -23.73 -11.28 8.10
N LEU A 255 -23.16 -10.61 7.10
CA LEU A 255 -21.97 -9.77 7.24
C LEU A 255 -22.26 -8.50 8.05
N MET A 256 -23.45 -7.89 7.90
CA MET A 256 -23.84 -6.72 8.68
C MET A 256 -23.89 -7.01 10.20
N HIS A 257 -24.15 -8.26 10.58
CA HIS A 257 -24.19 -8.70 11.97
C HIS A 257 -22.87 -9.31 12.47
N ASP A 258 -21.89 -9.50 11.58
CA ASP A 258 -20.59 -10.06 11.93
C ASP A 258 -19.67 -8.97 12.51
N LYS A 259 -19.41 -9.06 13.81
CA LYS A 259 -18.53 -8.13 14.54
C LYS A 259 -17.04 -8.46 14.39
N THR A 260 -16.69 -9.56 13.74
CA THR A 260 -15.30 -10.01 13.59
C THR A 260 -14.60 -9.37 12.40
N LEU A 261 -15.34 -8.74 11.50
CA LEU A 261 -14.83 -8.05 10.32
C LEU A 261 -15.37 -6.62 10.24
N ARG A 262 -14.67 -5.79 9.46
CA ARG A 262 -15.12 -4.45 9.13
C ARG A 262 -15.84 -4.46 7.78
N LEU A 263 -17.17 -4.40 7.81
CA LEU A 263 -17.98 -4.23 6.61
C LEU A 263 -18.02 -2.74 6.23
N THR A 264 -17.88 -2.43 4.94
CA THR A 264 -18.09 -1.08 4.41
C THR A 264 -18.93 -1.19 3.16
N LEU A 265 -20.09 -0.53 3.20
CA LEU A 265 -21.06 -0.50 2.13
C LEU A 265 -20.83 0.76 1.29
N LEU A 266 -20.57 0.59 0.00
CA LEU A 266 -20.28 1.65 -0.95
C LEU A 266 -21.46 1.77 -1.91
N ASP A 267 -22.24 2.83 -1.76
CA ASP A 267 -23.39 3.10 -2.62
C ASP A 267 -22.97 4.05 -3.74
N VAL A 268 -22.95 3.54 -4.98
CA VAL A 268 -22.43 4.27 -6.15
C VAL A 268 -23.53 4.94 -6.97
N ARG A 269 -24.77 4.91 -6.47
CA ARG A 269 -25.94 5.46 -7.15
C ARG A 269 -25.94 6.98 -7.14
N SER A 270 -26.95 7.57 -7.77
CA SER A 270 -27.18 9.01 -7.70
C SER A 270 -27.52 9.45 -6.27
N GLU A 271 -27.18 10.69 -5.91
CA GLU A 271 -27.54 11.27 -4.60
C GLU A 271 -29.08 11.24 -4.38
N ALA A 272 -29.86 11.40 -5.46
CA ALA A 272 -31.32 11.34 -5.40
C ALA A 272 -31.83 9.95 -5.00
N ASP A 273 -31.27 8.87 -5.56
CA ASP A 273 -31.66 7.50 -5.22
C ASP A 273 -31.19 7.11 -3.82
N TYR A 274 -29.98 7.52 -3.45
CA TYR A 274 -29.43 7.32 -2.11
C TYR A 274 -30.32 7.98 -1.05
N ASN A 275 -30.74 9.23 -1.27
CA ASN A 275 -31.61 9.95 -0.34
C ASN A 275 -33.02 9.34 -0.24
N GLN A 276 -33.53 8.73 -1.32
CA GLN A 276 -34.82 8.03 -1.27
C GLN A 276 -34.76 6.82 -0.33
N PHE A 277 -33.80 5.93 -0.53
CA PHE A 277 -33.56 4.77 0.32
C PHE A 277 -32.13 4.28 0.15
N HIS A 278 -31.44 3.98 1.25
CA HIS A 278 -30.15 3.30 1.24
C HIS A 278 -30.03 2.33 2.44
N LEU A 279 -29.08 1.39 2.35
CA LEU A 279 -28.78 0.48 3.45
C LEU A 279 -28.12 1.24 4.59
N ARG A 280 -28.42 0.84 5.83
CA ARG A 280 -27.85 1.48 7.00
C ARG A 280 -26.32 1.37 7.01
N ASP A 281 -25.66 2.44 7.42
CA ASP A 281 -24.19 2.59 7.41
C ASP A 281 -23.55 2.57 6.01
N ALA A 282 -24.35 2.60 4.93
CA ALA A 282 -23.83 2.78 3.58
C ALA A 282 -23.31 4.20 3.36
N ILE A 283 -22.13 4.29 2.74
CA ILE A 283 -21.49 5.54 2.39
C ILE A 283 -21.79 5.81 0.92
N HIS A 284 -22.34 6.99 0.62
CA HIS A 284 -22.55 7.44 -0.75
C HIS A 284 -21.20 7.80 -1.38
N VAL A 285 -20.84 7.12 -2.46
CA VAL A 285 -19.58 7.32 -3.19
C VAL A 285 -19.89 7.24 -4.69
N PRO A 286 -20.26 8.34 -5.35
CA PRO A 286 -20.53 8.33 -6.78
C PRO A 286 -19.26 7.92 -7.56
N LEU A 287 -19.44 7.38 -8.78
CA LEU A 287 -18.32 6.90 -9.61
C LEU A 287 -17.21 7.96 -9.81
N SER A 288 -17.56 9.24 -9.83
CA SER A 288 -16.60 10.36 -9.93
C SER A 288 -15.67 10.50 -8.72
N GLU A 289 -16.10 10.10 -7.54
CA GLU A 289 -15.35 10.22 -6.27
C GLU A 289 -14.60 8.92 -5.90
N LEU A 290 -14.86 7.85 -6.65
CA LEU A 290 -14.31 6.52 -6.39
C LEU A 290 -12.77 6.48 -6.43
N VAL A 291 -12.15 7.37 -7.21
CA VAL A 291 -10.68 7.51 -7.30
C VAL A 291 -10.06 7.93 -5.97
N GLU A 292 -10.68 8.87 -5.26
CA GLU A 292 -10.17 9.34 -3.97
C GLU A 292 -10.48 8.33 -2.87
N TYR A 293 -11.69 7.77 -2.90
CA TYR A 293 -12.12 6.76 -1.94
C TYR A 293 -11.29 5.47 -2.04
N SER A 294 -10.89 5.01 -3.23
CA SER A 294 -10.09 3.79 -3.39
C SER A 294 -8.78 3.83 -2.61
N LYS A 295 -8.12 4.99 -2.57
CA LYS A 295 -6.90 5.21 -1.76
C LYS A 295 -7.17 5.04 -0.27
N GLN A 296 -8.33 5.47 0.21
CA GLN A 296 -8.74 5.29 1.61
C GLN A 296 -9.07 3.83 1.91
N LEU A 297 -9.77 3.14 1.00
CA LEU A 297 -10.14 1.72 1.15
C LEU A 297 -8.91 0.82 1.24
N GLN A 298 -7.83 1.13 0.51
CA GLN A 298 -6.55 0.41 0.59
C GLN A 298 -5.88 0.47 1.98
N LEU A 299 -6.19 1.50 2.78
CA LEU A 299 -5.62 1.74 4.11
C LEU A 299 -6.47 1.16 5.24
N VAL A 300 -7.68 0.67 4.95
CA VAL A 300 -8.57 0.10 5.97
C VAL A 300 -7.94 -1.16 6.57
N ALA A 301 -7.93 -1.21 7.90
CA ALA A 301 -7.41 -2.35 8.66
C ALA A 301 -8.19 -3.63 8.35
N GLN A 302 -7.46 -4.73 8.15
CA GLN A 302 -8.02 -6.04 7.83
C GLN A 302 -8.35 -6.84 9.11
N PRO A 303 -9.38 -7.72 9.10
CA PRO A 303 -10.19 -8.14 7.96
C PRO A 303 -11.31 -7.14 7.62
N ALA A 304 -11.29 -6.63 6.39
CA ALA A 304 -12.31 -5.73 5.87
C ALA A 304 -12.96 -6.32 4.61
N VAL A 305 -14.26 -6.08 4.46
CA VAL A 305 -15.07 -6.47 3.29
C VAL A 305 -15.75 -5.23 2.75
N PHE A 306 -15.62 -5.00 1.45
CA PHE A 306 -16.27 -3.90 0.77
C PHE A 306 -17.37 -4.45 -0.12
N VAL A 307 -18.57 -3.89 -0.01
CA VAL A 307 -19.70 -4.29 -0.84
C VAL A 307 -20.19 -3.07 -1.61
N VAL A 308 -20.16 -3.17 -2.93
CA VAL A 308 -20.60 -2.11 -3.84
C VAL A 308 -22.07 -2.33 -4.19
N ILE A 309 -22.83 -1.24 -4.12
CA ILE A 309 -24.29 -1.23 -4.23
C ILE A 309 -24.69 -0.27 -5.36
N GLY A 310 -25.43 -0.81 -6.34
CA GLY A 310 -26.12 -0.06 -7.39
C GLY A 310 -27.64 -0.17 -7.24
N ASN A 311 -28.40 0.43 -8.18
CA ASN A 311 -29.84 0.17 -8.24
C ASN A 311 -30.06 -1.27 -8.71
N ASP A 312 -29.33 -1.65 -9.76
CA ASP A 312 -29.10 -3.02 -10.22
C ASP A 312 -27.59 -3.37 -10.08
N GLU A 313 -27.00 -4.01 -11.10
CA GLU A 313 -25.61 -4.46 -11.09
C GLU A 313 -24.68 -3.64 -12.02
N VAL A 314 -25.20 -2.73 -12.85
CA VAL A 314 -24.39 -2.08 -13.91
C VAL A 314 -23.37 -1.10 -13.33
N ALA A 315 -23.80 -0.03 -12.66
CA ALA A 315 -22.88 0.93 -12.02
C ALA A 315 -22.04 0.26 -10.93
N ALA A 316 -22.62 -0.69 -10.20
CA ALA A 316 -21.91 -1.50 -9.22
C ALA A 316 -20.75 -2.30 -9.85
N THR A 317 -20.97 -2.92 -11.01
CA THR A 317 -19.92 -3.66 -11.74
C THR A 317 -18.83 -2.72 -12.26
N GLU A 318 -19.18 -1.54 -12.77
CA GLU A 318 -18.21 -0.54 -13.21
C GLU A 318 -17.31 -0.09 -12.04
N ALA A 319 -17.91 0.25 -10.90
CA ALA A 319 -17.18 0.57 -9.68
C ALA A 319 -16.31 -0.59 -9.20
N TRP A 320 -16.79 -1.83 -9.27
CA TRP A 320 -16.02 -3.00 -8.92
C TRP A 320 -14.80 -3.19 -9.83
N ARG A 321 -14.95 -3.03 -11.14
CA ARG A 321 -13.83 -3.09 -12.10
C ARG A 321 -12.76 -2.05 -11.74
N PHE A 322 -13.19 -0.82 -11.45
CA PHE A 322 -12.30 0.24 -11.02
C PHE A 322 -11.56 -0.11 -9.72
N LEU A 323 -12.28 -0.55 -8.68
CA LEU A 323 -11.68 -0.92 -7.39
C LEU A 323 -10.72 -2.11 -7.50
N GLN A 324 -11.01 -3.07 -8.37
CA GLN A 324 -10.13 -4.19 -8.66
C GLN A 324 -8.88 -3.77 -9.43
N ALA A 325 -8.99 -2.83 -10.37
CA ALA A 325 -7.86 -2.24 -11.09
C ALA A 325 -6.97 -1.37 -10.19
N GLU A 326 -7.55 -0.76 -9.15
CA GLU A 326 -6.83 -0.10 -8.06
C GLU A 326 -6.38 -1.08 -6.96
N THR A 327 -6.61 -2.39 -7.12
CA THR A 327 -6.11 -3.43 -6.23
C THR A 327 -6.62 -3.31 -4.79
N VAL A 328 -7.87 -2.87 -4.64
CA VAL A 328 -8.61 -2.93 -3.37
C VAL A 328 -8.97 -4.39 -3.09
N PRO A 329 -8.62 -4.96 -1.91
CA PRO A 329 -8.92 -6.35 -1.59
C PRO A 329 -10.38 -6.54 -1.14
N ASN A 330 -10.92 -7.75 -1.29
CA ASN A 330 -12.23 -8.17 -0.72
C ASN A 330 -13.42 -7.30 -1.15
N VAL A 331 -13.47 -6.93 -2.44
CA VAL A 331 -14.58 -6.16 -3.02
C VAL A 331 -15.62 -7.12 -3.64
N TYR A 332 -16.87 -6.97 -3.23
CA TYR A 332 -18.02 -7.77 -3.66
C TYR A 332 -19.14 -6.87 -4.15
N LEU A 333 -20.08 -7.44 -4.89
CA LEU A 333 -21.25 -6.77 -5.45
C LEU A 333 -22.52 -7.26 -4.76
N LEU A 334 -23.49 -6.38 -4.51
CA LEU A 334 -24.82 -6.83 -4.10
C LEU A 334 -25.58 -7.39 -5.32
N SER A 335 -25.88 -8.69 -5.29
CA SER A 335 -26.68 -9.38 -6.32
C SER A 335 -28.05 -8.72 -6.47
N GLY A 336 -28.37 -8.25 -7.68
CA GLY A 336 -29.61 -7.53 -7.99
C GLY A 336 -29.72 -6.11 -7.44
N GLY A 337 -28.67 -5.56 -6.82
CA GLY A 337 -28.66 -4.19 -6.29
C GLY A 337 -29.74 -3.92 -5.24
N ILE A 338 -30.12 -2.65 -5.08
CA ILE A 338 -31.20 -2.21 -4.18
C ILE A 338 -32.57 -2.72 -4.64
N ASN A 339 -32.79 -2.85 -5.95
CA ASN A 339 -34.04 -3.38 -6.49
C ASN A 339 -34.25 -4.83 -6.03
N GLY A 340 -33.24 -5.69 -6.19
CA GLY A 340 -33.26 -7.09 -5.72
C GLY A 340 -33.32 -7.22 -4.20
N TRP A 341 -32.68 -6.29 -3.48
CA TRP A 341 -32.77 -6.22 -2.01
C TRP A 341 -34.20 -5.96 -1.55
N LEU A 342 -34.84 -4.93 -2.10
CA LEU A 342 -36.22 -4.57 -1.78
C LEU A 342 -37.20 -5.64 -2.27
N ASP A 343 -36.98 -6.27 -3.42
CA ASP A 343 -37.85 -7.36 -3.90
C ASP A 343 -37.93 -8.52 -2.92
N ARG A 344 -36.88 -8.73 -2.12
CA ARG A 344 -36.80 -9.84 -1.16
C ARG A 344 -37.22 -9.46 0.26
N LEU A 345 -37.02 -8.20 0.65
CA LEU A 345 -37.13 -7.75 2.05
C LEU A 345 -38.20 -6.68 2.27
N ALA A 346 -38.73 -6.07 1.21
CA ALA A 346 -39.83 -5.13 1.33
C ALA A 346 -41.06 -5.83 1.88
N ASP A 347 -41.64 -5.25 2.92
CA ASP A 347 -42.94 -5.60 3.46
C ASP A 347 -43.90 -4.40 3.31
N GLU A 348 -45.12 -4.54 3.80
CA GLU A 348 -46.12 -3.46 3.77
C GLU A 348 -45.65 -2.19 4.51
N SER A 349 -44.64 -2.28 5.38
CA SER A 349 -44.11 -1.14 6.13
C SER A 349 -43.22 -0.21 5.28
N LEU A 350 -42.79 -0.65 4.10
CA LEU A 350 -41.95 0.16 3.19
C LEU A 350 -42.70 1.39 2.67
N GLY A 351 -44.03 1.32 2.50
CA GLY A 351 -44.85 2.43 2.00
C GLY A 351 -44.48 2.92 0.59
N ALA A 352 -43.67 2.16 -0.15
CA ALA A 352 -43.21 2.47 -1.50
C ALA A 352 -43.97 1.66 -2.55
N MET A 353 -44.18 2.25 -3.72
CA MET A 353 -44.85 1.58 -4.83
C MET A 353 -43.82 1.06 -5.84
N LYS A 354 -43.85 -0.23 -6.15
CA LYS A 354 -43.00 -0.81 -7.22
C LYS A 354 -43.51 -0.36 -8.58
N LYS A 355 -42.64 0.23 -9.39
CA LYS A 355 -42.90 0.60 -10.79
C LYS A 355 -43.17 -0.66 -11.61
N THR A 356 -44.12 -0.59 -12.55
CA THR A 356 -44.42 -1.68 -13.49
C THR A 356 -43.30 -1.89 -14.51
N THR A 357 -42.60 -0.82 -14.87
CA THR A 357 -41.41 -0.83 -15.74
C THR A 357 -40.43 0.23 -15.24
N HIS A 358 -39.15 -0.08 -15.31
CA HIS A 358 -38.05 0.84 -15.03
C HIS A 358 -36.92 0.57 -16.03
N GLU A 359 -36.10 1.58 -16.29
CA GLU A 359 -34.90 1.40 -17.11
C GLU A 359 -33.83 0.62 -16.33
N THR A 360 -32.84 0.08 -17.04
CA THR A 360 -31.72 -0.62 -16.40
C THR A 360 -30.94 0.33 -15.49
N ASP A 361 -30.66 -0.12 -14.26
CA ASP A 361 -29.98 0.62 -13.21
C ASP A 361 -30.75 1.86 -12.70
N GLU A 362 -32.07 1.88 -12.90
CA GLU A 362 -32.99 2.83 -12.30
C GLU A 362 -33.67 2.23 -11.06
N LEU A 363 -33.93 3.05 -10.04
CA LEU A 363 -34.68 2.60 -8.86
C LEU A 363 -36.10 2.17 -9.25
N ALA A 364 -36.42 0.89 -9.02
CA ALA A 364 -37.70 0.28 -9.35
C ALA A 364 -38.83 0.64 -8.37
N TYR A 365 -38.52 1.36 -7.29
CA TYR A 365 -39.45 1.73 -6.22
C TYR A 365 -39.65 3.24 -6.17
N LEU A 366 -40.90 3.66 -6.03
CA LEU A 366 -41.29 5.06 -5.82
C LEU A 366 -41.57 5.28 -4.34
N PHE A 367 -40.71 6.09 -3.71
CA PHE A 367 -40.88 6.51 -2.33
C PHE A 367 -41.62 7.84 -2.27
N PRO A 368 -42.64 8.00 -1.41
CA PRO A 368 -43.34 9.28 -1.25
C PRO A 368 -42.47 10.37 -0.61
N VAL A 369 -41.41 9.97 0.11
CA VAL A 369 -40.49 10.86 0.84
C VAL A 369 -39.08 10.27 0.76
N ALA A 370 -38.07 11.13 0.87
CA ALA A 370 -36.68 10.72 1.08
C ALA A 370 -36.50 10.14 2.49
N PHE A 371 -36.57 8.81 2.62
CA PHE A 371 -36.47 8.12 3.91
C PHE A 371 -35.02 7.84 4.33
N GLY A 372 -34.10 7.77 3.36
CA GLY A 372 -32.72 7.35 3.61
C GLY A 372 -32.64 5.95 4.22
N ASP A 373 -32.00 5.82 5.38
CA ASP A 373 -31.80 4.57 6.11
C ASP A 373 -32.89 4.26 7.15
N ARG A 374 -33.98 5.02 7.21
CA ARG A 374 -34.95 4.94 8.32
C ARG A 374 -35.96 3.79 8.21
N LEU A 375 -36.04 3.14 7.06
CA LEU A 375 -37.00 2.06 6.82
C LEU A 375 -36.46 0.72 7.33
N GLY A 376 -37.33 -0.16 7.81
CA GLY A 376 -36.94 -1.49 8.33
C GLY A 376 -35.99 -2.29 7.42
N PRO A 377 -36.22 -2.32 6.10
CA PRO A 377 -35.33 -3.01 5.16
C PRO A 377 -33.91 -2.43 5.05
N SER A 378 -33.60 -1.25 5.59
CA SER A 378 -32.24 -0.70 5.58
C SER A 378 -31.30 -1.48 6.51
N HIS A 379 -31.84 -2.09 7.57
CA HIS A 379 -31.09 -2.89 8.56
C HIS A 379 -32.00 -4.01 9.11
N PRO A 380 -32.21 -5.09 8.33
CA PRO A 380 -33.07 -6.18 8.73
C PRO A 380 -32.48 -6.94 9.92
N SER A 381 -33.30 -7.28 10.92
CA SER A 381 -32.83 -7.84 12.20
C SER A 381 -32.38 -9.30 12.14
N LEU A 382 -32.78 -10.06 11.11
CA LEU A 382 -32.46 -11.47 10.93
C LEU A 382 -32.38 -11.82 9.44
N ALA A 383 -31.35 -12.57 9.04
CA ALA A 383 -31.32 -13.23 7.75
C ALA A 383 -32.45 -14.28 7.71
N PRO A 384 -33.26 -14.33 6.64
CA PRO A 384 -34.17 -15.46 6.41
C PRO A 384 -33.37 -16.78 6.52
N GLN A 385 -33.97 -17.86 7.03
CA GLN A 385 -33.36 -19.20 7.06
C GLN A 385 -33.24 -19.81 5.66
N THR A 386 -32.68 -19.08 4.71
CA THR A 386 -32.37 -19.56 3.38
C THR A 386 -30.95 -20.06 3.38
N GLU A 387 -30.76 -21.34 3.06
CA GLU A 387 -29.42 -21.87 2.77
C GLU A 387 -28.83 -21.11 1.58
N PHE A 388 -27.62 -20.59 1.74
CA PHE A 388 -26.85 -19.96 0.66
C PHE A 388 -25.41 -20.45 0.73
N GLU A 389 -24.74 -20.51 -0.43
CA GLU A 389 -23.32 -20.79 -0.48
C GLU A 389 -22.54 -19.48 -0.26
N PRO A 390 -21.70 -19.38 0.78
CA PRO A 390 -20.96 -18.16 1.07
C PRO A 390 -19.90 -17.90 -0.01
N LYS A 391 -19.96 -16.73 -0.63
CA LYS A 391 -19.03 -16.28 -1.68
C LYS A 391 -17.93 -15.40 -1.13
N VAL A 392 -18.13 -14.76 0.03
CA VAL A 392 -17.10 -13.95 0.68
C VAL A 392 -15.95 -14.84 1.14
N LYS A 393 -14.77 -14.59 0.55
CA LYS A 393 -13.50 -15.24 0.85
C LYS A 393 -12.51 -14.15 1.24
N LEU A 394 -12.27 -14.01 2.55
CA LEU A 394 -11.36 -13.01 3.10
C LEU A 394 -9.93 -13.25 2.60
N GLN A 395 -9.51 -12.46 1.61
CA GLN A 395 -8.10 -12.29 1.29
C GLN A 395 -7.50 -11.42 2.39
N ARG A 396 -6.81 -12.06 3.33
CA ARG A 396 -6.01 -11.32 4.30
C ARG A 396 -4.86 -10.67 3.54
N LYS A 397 -4.88 -9.35 3.37
CA LYS A 397 -3.66 -8.58 3.10
C LYS A 397 -2.75 -8.86 4.30
N LYS A 398 -1.83 -9.82 4.16
CA LYS A 398 -0.76 -10.01 5.12
C LYS A 398 0.16 -8.81 4.98
N GLY A 399 -0.23 -7.70 5.60
CA GLY A 399 0.77 -6.76 6.08
C GLY A 399 1.78 -7.56 6.92
N PRO A 400 3.04 -7.15 6.98
CA PRO A 400 3.97 -7.80 7.90
C PRO A 400 3.36 -7.71 9.30
N THR A 401 2.91 -8.84 9.83
CA THR A 401 2.69 -9.02 11.26
C THR A 401 4.05 -8.78 11.91
N GLY A 402 4.25 -7.58 12.46
CA GLY A 402 5.41 -7.24 13.29
C GLY A 402 6.76 -7.43 12.60
N GLY A 403 7.16 -6.46 11.78
CA GLY A 403 8.50 -6.44 11.20
C GLY A 403 9.00 -5.02 10.91
N GLY A 404 8.51 -4.03 11.64
CA GLY A 404 8.99 -2.66 11.58
C GLY A 404 9.85 -2.36 12.80
N CYS A 405 11.11 -2.78 12.78
CA CYS A 405 12.14 -2.04 13.51
C CYS A 405 12.59 -0.93 12.55
N GLY A 406 11.86 0.18 12.58
CA GLY A 406 12.08 1.36 11.75
C GLY A 406 11.32 2.53 12.31
#